data_AF-A0A0N1L7V7-F1
#
_entry.id   AF-A0A0N1L7V7-F1
#
_cell.length_a   1.000
_cell.length_b   1.000
_cell.length_c   1.000
_cell.angle_alpha   90.00
_cell.angle_beta   90.00
_cell.angle_gamma   90.00
#
_symmetry.space_group_name_H-M   'P 1'
#
loop_
_entity.id
_entity.type
_entity.pdbx_description
1 polymer ?
#
loop_
_entity_poly.entity_id
_entity_poly.type
_entity_poly.pdbx_seq_one_letter_code
_entity_poly.pdbx_strand_id
1 'polypeptide(L)'
;MSILSDDMPLDLVSAEDSHDARRVAYGYVEDAFTEAQQDGLDSDALAHAALFAAFRALVETYGEEATAVFAAGLAEKVRTGAFSSGTRH
;
A
#
# COMPACT_ATOMS: atom_id res chain seq x y z
N MET A 1 21.51 -37.70 -19.83
CA MET A 1 20.63 -37.86 -18.65
C MET A 1 21.26 -37.08 -17.51
N SER A 2 20.91 -35.80 -17.38
CA SER A 2 21.23 -35.00 -16.20
C SER A 2 19.95 -34.32 -15.76
N ILE A 3 19.32 -35.01 -14.82
CA ILE A 3 18.28 -34.50 -13.95
C ILE A 3 18.94 -33.54 -12.95
N LEU A 4 18.76 -32.24 -13.11
CA LEU A 4 18.85 -31.36 -11.95
C LEU A 4 18.02 -30.09 -12.18
N SER A 5 16.89 -30.10 -11.49
CA SER A 5 16.24 -28.94 -10.87
C SER A 5 15.85 -27.78 -11.77
N ASP A 6 14.57 -27.71 -12.12
CA ASP A 6 13.91 -26.41 -12.30
C ASP A 6 12.44 -26.43 -11.85
N ASP A 7 12.15 -27.23 -10.82
CA ASP A 7 10.90 -27.10 -10.04
C ASP A 7 11.13 -25.97 -9.00
N MET A 8 11.39 -24.77 -9.50
CA MET A 8 11.24 -23.56 -8.70
C MET A 8 9.75 -23.36 -8.45
N PRO A 9 9.30 -23.26 -7.18
CA PRO A 9 7.88 -23.07 -6.90
C PRO A 9 7.45 -21.72 -7.46
N LEU A 10 6.62 -21.75 -8.50
CA LEU A 10 6.04 -20.59 -9.19
C LEU A 10 5.25 -19.64 -8.25
N ASP A 11 5.03 -20.03 -7.00
CA ASP A 11 4.37 -19.24 -5.97
C ASP A 11 5.27 -18.20 -5.29
N LEU A 12 6.60 -18.42 -5.21
CA LEU A 12 7.49 -17.49 -4.50
C LEU A 12 7.82 -16.25 -5.34
N VAL A 13 7.95 -16.44 -6.66
CA VAL A 13 8.23 -15.36 -7.63
C VAL A 13 7.09 -14.34 -7.73
N SER A 14 5.84 -14.77 -7.54
CA SER A 14 4.67 -13.88 -7.64
C SER A 14 4.49 -12.99 -6.40
N ALA A 15 4.89 -13.47 -5.21
CA ALA A 15 4.77 -12.71 -3.97
C ALA A 15 5.85 -11.63 -3.84
N GLU A 16 7.10 -11.94 -4.21
CA GLU A 16 8.20 -10.97 -4.22
C GLU A 16 7.95 -9.85 -5.25
N ASP A 17 7.52 -10.20 -6.47
CA ASP A 17 7.14 -9.22 -7.50
C ASP A 17 5.99 -8.31 -7.04
N SER A 18 5.02 -8.84 -6.29
CA SER A 18 3.90 -8.05 -5.76
C SER A 18 4.33 -7.07 -4.66
N HIS A 19 5.32 -7.46 -3.84
CA HIS A 19 5.87 -6.62 -2.79
C HIS A 19 6.72 -5.50 -3.39
N ASP A 20 7.52 -5.81 -4.40
CA ASP A 20 8.31 -4.85 -5.15
C ASP A 20 7.42 -3.88 -5.94
N ALA A 21 6.36 -4.38 -6.59
CA ALA A 21 5.38 -3.53 -7.26
C ALA A 21 4.68 -2.57 -6.29
N ARG A 22 4.29 -3.04 -5.10
CA ARG A 22 3.68 -2.19 -4.06
C ARG A 22 4.68 -1.15 -3.53
N ARG A 23 5.95 -1.51 -3.37
CA ARG A 23 7.00 -0.58 -2.95
C ARG A 23 7.23 0.51 -3.98
N VAL A 24 7.30 0.16 -5.26
CA VAL A 24 7.44 1.13 -6.37
C VAL A 24 6.23 2.07 -6.42
N ALA A 25 5.01 1.52 -6.34
CA ALA A 25 3.78 2.33 -6.31
C ALA A 25 3.76 3.30 -5.11
N TYR A 26 4.22 2.84 -3.94
CA TYR A 26 4.34 3.69 -2.76
C TYR A 26 5.32 4.86 -2.99
N GLY A 27 6.46 4.61 -3.65
CA GLY A 27 7.39 5.69 -4.03
C GLY A 27 6.73 6.77 -4.90
N TYR A 28 5.92 6.39 -5.89
CA TYR A 28 5.17 7.36 -6.70
C TYR A 28 4.19 8.20 -5.87
N VAL A 29 3.56 7.60 -4.85
CA VAL A 29 2.68 8.33 -3.94
C VAL A 29 3.48 9.29 -3.06
N GLU A 30 4.64 8.88 -2.54
CA GLU A 30 5.52 9.76 -1.76
C GLU A 30 6.04 10.95 -2.57
N ASP A 31 6.40 10.72 -3.83
CA ASP A 31 6.81 11.78 -4.75
C ASP A 31 5.67 12.77 -4.99
N ALA A 32 4.45 12.28 -5.26
CA ALA A 32 3.27 13.13 -5.41
C ALA A 32 2.95 13.94 -4.13
N PHE A 33 3.17 13.34 -2.95
CA PHE A 33 3.03 14.04 -1.67
C PHE A 33 4.07 15.13 -1.47
N THR A 34 5.30 14.88 -1.92
CA THR A 34 6.39 15.85 -1.85
C THR A 34 6.13 17.02 -2.78
N GLU A 35 5.71 16.76 -4.02
CA GLU A 35 5.36 17.77 -5.02
C GLU A 35 4.19 18.66 -4.53
N ALA A 36 3.11 18.05 -4.04
CA ALA A 36 1.98 18.81 -3.52
C ALA A 36 2.35 19.73 -2.33
N GLN A 37 3.27 19.30 -1.46
CA GLN A 37 3.77 20.15 -0.37
C GLN A 37 4.64 21.29 -0.89
N GLN A 38 5.42 21.07 -1.95
CA GLN A 38 6.19 22.15 -2.60
C GLN A 38 5.27 23.20 -3.24
N ASP A 39 4.12 22.79 -3.75
CA ASP A 39 3.07 23.67 -4.27
C ASP A 39 2.29 24.40 -3.15
N GLY A 40 2.57 24.09 -1.88
CA GLY A 40 1.96 24.73 -0.72
C GLY A 40 0.60 24.14 -0.33
N LEU A 41 0.26 22.92 -0.77
CA LEU A 41 -0.93 22.23 -0.29
C LEU A 41 -0.74 21.79 1.16
N ASP A 42 -1.83 21.84 1.92
CA ASP A 42 -1.87 21.36 3.30
C ASP A 42 -1.73 19.83 3.35
N SER A 43 -0.77 19.35 4.14
CA SER A 43 -0.44 17.92 4.24
C SER A 43 -1.59 17.09 4.84
N ASP A 44 -2.40 17.67 5.74
CA ASP A 44 -3.55 16.99 6.32
C ASP A 44 -4.69 16.85 5.29
N ALA A 45 -4.98 17.92 4.55
CA ALA A 45 -5.92 17.87 3.42
C ALA A 45 -5.48 16.85 2.36
N LEU A 46 -4.19 16.78 2.05
CA LEU A 46 -3.64 15.84 1.08
C LEU A 46 -3.75 14.38 1.56
N ALA A 47 -3.49 14.11 2.84
CA ALA A 47 -3.65 12.79 3.42
C ALA A 47 -5.10 12.28 3.32
N HIS A 48 -6.08 13.14 3.63
CA HIS A 48 -7.49 12.81 3.48
C HIS A 48 -7.88 12.54 2.01
N ALA A 49 -7.38 13.35 1.08
CA ALA A 49 -7.63 13.17 -0.35
C ALA A 49 -7.05 11.83 -0.86
N ALA A 50 -5.83 11.50 -0.46
CA ALA A 50 -5.18 10.25 -0.82
C ALA A 50 -5.92 9.03 -0.26
N LEU A 51 -6.38 9.12 0.99
CA LEU A 51 -7.17 8.05 1.62
C LEU A 51 -8.49 7.82 0.86
N PHE A 52 -9.16 8.90 0.46
CA PHE A 52 -10.38 8.81 -0.34
C PHE A 52 -10.12 8.17 -1.72
N ALA A 53 -9.06 8.61 -2.41
CA ALA A 53 -8.66 8.03 -3.69
C ALA A 53 -8.31 6.54 -3.57
N ALA A 54 -7.60 6.15 -2.51
CA ALA A 54 -7.25 4.76 -2.23
C ALA A 54 -8.50 3.90 -1.98
N PHE A 55 -9.44 4.35 -1.14
CA PHE A 55 -10.67 3.60 -0.91
C PHE A 55 -11.54 3.50 -2.16
N ARG A 56 -11.62 4.56 -2.97
CA ARG A 56 -12.32 4.52 -4.26
C ARG A 56 -11.76 3.43 -5.17
N ALA A 57 -10.43 3.38 -5.33
CA ALA A 57 -9.77 2.36 -6.15
C ALA A 57 -10.01 0.94 -5.62
N LEU A 58 -10.01 0.75 -4.30
CA LEU A 58 -10.33 -0.53 -3.68
C LEU A 58 -11.79 -0.95 -3.94
N VAL A 59 -12.75 -0.03 -3.80
CA VAL A 59 -14.17 -0.30 -4.09
C VAL A 59 -14.37 -0.62 -5.57
N GLU A 60 -13.73 0.12 -6.48
CA GLU A 60 -13.83 -0.12 -7.92
C GLU A 60 -13.24 -1.48 -8.33
N THR A 61 -12.19 -1.94 -7.64
CA THR A 61 -11.51 -3.21 -7.95
C THR A 61 -12.16 -4.42 -7.27
N TYR A 62 -12.57 -4.28 -6.01
CA TYR A 62 -12.96 -5.41 -5.15
C TYR A 62 -14.41 -5.33 -4.64
N GLY A 63 -15.07 -4.18 -4.78
CA GLY A 63 -16.42 -3.93 -4.27
C GLY A 63 -16.46 -3.32 -2.86
N GLU A 64 -17.63 -2.81 -2.49
CA GLU A 64 -17.87 -2.08 -1.23
C GLU A 64 -17.68 -2.99 0.00
N GLU A 65 -18.26 -4.18 -0.01
CA GLU A 65 -18.20 -5.10 1.13
C GLU A 65 -16.76 -5.59 1.42
N ALA A 66 -16.01 -5.96 0.38
CA ALA A 66 -14.62 -6.37 0.52
C ALA A 66 -13.75 -5.22 1.07
N THR A 67 -14.02 -3.99 0.63
CA THR A 67 -13.32 -2.80 1.10
C THR A 67 -13.69 -2.47 2.56
N ALA A 68 -14.95 -2.66 2.96
CA ALA A 68 -15.39 -2.48 4.34
C ALA A 68 -14.69 -3.47 5.30
N VAL A 69 -14.58 -4.74 4.91
CA VAL A 69 -13.84 -5.75 5.69
C VAL A 69 -12.37 -5.37 5.81
N PHE A 70 -11.74 -4.91 4.74
CA PHE A 70 -10.36 -4.41 4.78
C PHE A 70 -10.22 -3.22 5.75
N ALA A 71 -11.13 -2.24 5.67
CA ALA A 71 -11.11 -1.04 6.50
C ALA A 71 -11.32 -1.33 7.99
N ALA A 72 -12.12 -2.34 8.35
CA ALA A 72 -12.38 -2.73 9.74
C ALA A 72 -11.09 -3.10 10.50
N GLY A 73 -10.09 -3.67 9.81
CA GLY A 73 -8.79 -4.00 10.39
C GLY A 73 -7.82 -2.81 10.53
N LEU A 74 -8.14 -1.66 9.92
CA LEU A 74 -7.21 -0.52 9.85
C LEU A 74 -7.04 0.15 11.22
N ALA A 75 -8.13 0.30 11.98
CA ALA A 75 -8.09 0.91 13.30
C ALA A 75 -7.11 0.17 14.24
N GLU A 76 -7.10 -1.17 14.17
CA GLU A 76 -6.18 -1.97 14.97
C GLU A 76 -4.72 -1.79 14.49
N LYS A 77 -4.48 -1.78 13.18
CA LYS A 77 -3.14 -1.50 12.62
C LYS A 77 -2.59 -0.14 13.02
N VAL A 78 -3.44 0.89 13.09
CA VAL A 78 -3.05 2.22 13.58
C VAL A 78 -2.65 2.14 15.06
N ARG A 79 -3.45 1.48 15.90
CA ARG A 79 -3.16 1.32 17.34
C ARG A 79 -1.92 0.48 17.62
N THR A 80 -1.60 -0.50 16.78
CA THR A 80 -0.37 -1.29 16.90
C THR A 80 0.86 -0.53 16.42
N GLY A 81 0.68 0.63 15.75
CA GLY A 81 1.77 1.46 15.24
C GLY A 81 2.30 0.97 13.89
N ALA A 82 1.53 0.18 13.13
CA ALA A 82 1.95 -0.35 11.83
C ALA A 82 2.27 0.74 10.78
N PHE A 83 1.83 1.97 11.01
CA PHE A 83 2.07 3.13 10.14
C PHE A 83 3.03 4.16 10.74
N SER A 84 3.63 3.88 11.91
CA SER A 84 4.58 4.79 12.55
C SER A 84 6.01 4.46 12.11
N SER A 85 6.71 5.43 11.51
CA SER A 85 8.08 5.29 11.00
C SER A 85 9.18 5.71 12.00
N GLY A 86 8.84 6.06 13.25
CA GLY A 86 9.78 6.40 14.31
C GLY A 86 9.21 6.11 15.70
N THR A 87 10.10 5.93 16.69
CA THR A 87 9.78 5.64 18.10
C THR A 87 8.55 6.41 18.55
N ARG A 88 7.52 5.70 19.02
CA ARG A 88 6.29 6.27 19.60
C ARG A 88 6.65 7.46 20.50
N HIS A 89 6.16 8.64 20.16
CA HIS A 89 6.16 9.80 21.04
C HIS A 89 4.97 9.75 21.99
#